data_AF-A0A2M8J9H3-F1
#
_entry.id   AF-A0A2M8J9H3-F1
#
_cell.length_a   1.000
_cell.length_b   1.000
_cell.length_c   1.000
_cell.angle_alpha   90.00
_cell.angle_beta   90.00
_cell.angle_gamma   90.00
#
_symmetry.space_group_name_H-M   'P 1'
#
loop_
_entity.id
_entity.type
_entity.pdbx_description
1 polymer ?
#
loop_
_entity_poly.entity_id
_entity_poly.type
_entity_poly.pdbx_seq_one_letter_code
_entity_poly.pdbx_strand_id
1 'polypeptide(L)'
;MATIAQQFGMTEALEILGVKAVNEGTSTGNNHFSSGDIIESYSPVDGQLIGKVKTTTAEDYEKVMQTASEAFKTFRLMPAPKRGEIVRQFGEKLRQYKEPLGKLVSYEMGKSLQEGYGEVQEMIDICDFAVGLSRQLHGLTMHSERPGHRMYEQYHPLGIVGIISAFNFPVAVWSWNTALAWICGDVCVWKPSEKTPLCGIACQNIIAEVLKENNLPEGISCLINGDYKVGEMMTHDKRVPLVSATGSTRMGKIVAQACAARLGNSLLELGGNNAIIVTPDADIKMTVIGAVFGAVGTAGQRCTSTRRLIIHESIYDKVRDAIVGAYGQLRIGNPLDQNNHVGPLIDKHAVEMYQKALTQVVAEGGKILVEGGVLTGEGYESGCYVKPAIAEAQNHFEIVQHETFAPVLYLLKYSGDVHDAIAIQNGVAQGLSSAIMTNNLREAEAFLSVAGSDCGIANVNIGTSGAEIGGAFGGEKETGGGRESGSDAWKVYMRRQTNTINYTTSLPLAQGIKFDL
;
A
#
# COMPACT_ATOMS: atom_id res chain seq x y z
N MET A 1 20.16 1.40 32.09
CA MET A 1 20.04 2.43 31.04
C MET A 1 18.57 2.62 30.71
N ALA A 2 18.14 3.82 30.32
CA ALA A 2 16.75 4.03 29.88
C ALA A 2 16.45 3.17 28.65
N THR A 3 15.26 2.57 28.57
CA THR A 3 14.85 1.77 27.39
C THR A 3 14.76 2.65 26.14
N ILE A 4 14.85 2.07 24.93
CA ILE A 4 14.67 2.84 23.68
C ILE A 4 13.33 3.60 23.70
N ALA A 5 12.27 2.95 24.16
CA ALA A 5 10.97 3.57 24.35
C ALA A 5 11.02 4.84 25.23
N GLN A 6 11.78 4.84 26.32
CA GLN A 6 11.95 6.00 27.19
C GLN A 6 12.79 7.11 26.53
N GLN A 7 13.87 6.72 25.84
CA GLN A 7 14.79 7.67 25.21
C GLN A 7 14.11 8.50 24.10
N PHE A 8 13.18 7.89 23.37
CA PHE A 8 12.50 8.52 22.23
C PHE A 8 11.06 8.94 22.51
N GLY A 9 10.63 8.92 23.78
CA GLY A 9 9.31 9.41 24.19
C GLY A 9 8.14 8.55 23.69
N MET A 10 8.34 7.24 23.51
CA MET A 10 7.29 6.34 23.00
C MET A 10 6.10 6.22 23.96
N THR A 11 6.33 6.25 25.28
CA THR A 11 5.23 6.23 26.25
C THR A 11 4.29 7.42 26.08
N GLU A 12 4.85 8.62 25.92
CA GLU A 12 4.07 9.84 25.67
C GLU A 12 3.36 9.78 24.31
N ALA A 13 4.04 9.30 23.26
CA ALA A 13 3.42 9.13 21.95
C ALA A 13 2.21 8.17 21.98
N LEU A 14 2.32 7.04 22.69
CA LEU A 14 1.22 6.09 22.84
C LEU A 14 0.05 6.69 23.64
N GLU A 15 0.33 7.44 24.70
CA GLU A 15 -0.68 8.12 25.50
C GLU A 15 -1.44 9.17 24.67
N ILE A 16 -0.73 10.00 23.91
CA ILE A 16 -1.31 10.99 23.00
C ILE A 16 -2.23 10.33 21.97
N LEU A 17 -1.84 9.17 21.42
CA LEU A 17 -2.65 8.41 20.45
C LEU A 17 -3.79 7.61 21.09
N GLY A 18 -3.94 7.65 22.42
CA GLY A 18 -4.95 6.86 23.14
C GLY A 18 -4.71 5.36 23.09
N VAL A 19 -3.47 4.91 22.81
CA VAL A 19 -3.09 3.50 22.80
C VAL A 19 -2.81 3.04 24.22
N LYS A 20 -3.53 2.01 24.67
CA LYS A 20 -3.45 1.45 26.03
C LYS A 20 -2.55 0.21 26.05
N ALA A 21 -2.24 -0.27 27.26
CA ALA A 21 -1.53 -1.55 27.43
C ALA A 21 -2.32 -2.75 26.86
N VAL A 22 -3.66 -2.72 26.98
CA VAL A 22 -4.59 -3.67 26.35
C VAL A 22 -5.69 -2.86 25.65
N ASN A 23 -5.83 -3.05 24.35
CA ASN A 23 -6.78 -2.35 23.51
C ASN A 23 -7.87 -3.29 23.02
N GLU A 24 -9.07 -2.76 22.88
CA GLU A 24 -10.16 -3.43 22.17
C GLU A 24 -9.89 -3.29 20.66
N GLY A 25 -9.73 -4.41 19.95
CA GLY A 25 -9.39 -4.44 18.53
C GLY A 25 -10.58 -4.33 17.58
N THR A 26 -11.80 -4.21 18.10
CA THR A 26 -13.01 -3.99 17.31
C THR A 26 -13.65 -2.65 17.66
N SER A 27 -14.04 -1.90 16.63
CA SER A 27 -14.71 -0.61 16.79
C SER A 27 -15.69 -0.33 15.67
N THR A 28 -16.78 0.37 15.99
CA THR A 28 -17.72 0.93 15.01
C THR A 28 -17.54 2.43 14.78
N GLY A 29 -16.48 3.03 15.29
CA GLY A 29 -16.34 4.48 15.36
C GLY A 29 -15.79 4.85 16.72
N ASN A 30 -16.66 5.35 17.59
CA ASN A 30 -16.37 5.71 18.98
C ASN A 30 -16.60 4.57 19.96
N ASN A 31 -17.38 3.55 19.58
CA ASN A 31 -17.66 2.41 20.45
C ASN A 31 -16.63 1.30 20.18
N HIS A 32 -15.86 0.95 21.21
CA HIS A 32 -14.85 -0.10 21.16
C HIS A 32 -15.28 -1.31 22.02
N PHE A 33 -15.10 -2.50 21.49
CA PHE A 33 -15.45 -3.78 22.12
C PHE A 33 -14.62 -4.90 21.50
N SER A 34 -14.40 -6.03 22.17
CA SER A 34 -13.78 -7.24 21.59
C SER A 34 -13.91 -8.42 22.55
N SER A 35 -14.19 -9.59 22.00
CA SER A 35 -14.43 -10.82 22.75
C SER A 35 -13.48 -11.96 22.38
N GLY A 36 -12.52 -11.71 21.47
CA GLY A 36 -11.57 -12.71 20.98
C GLY A 36 -10.28 -12.80 21.78
N ASP A 37 -9.39 -13.66 21.30
CA ASP A 37 -8.05 -13.86 21.86
C ASP A 37 -7.19 -12.61 21.75
N ILE A 38 -6.13 -12.54 22.57
CA ILE A 38 -5.20 -11.41 22.56
C ILE A 38 -4.06 -11.66 21.58
N ILE A 39 -3.77 -10.66 20.75
CA ILE A 39 -2.50 -10.54 20.02
C ILE A 39 -1.57 -9.56 20.74
N GLU A 40 -0.28 -9.89 20.76
CA GLU A 40 0.77 -9.09 21.38
C GLU A 40 1.60 -8.41 20.28
N SER A 41 1.74 -7.09 20.36
CA SER A 41 2.54 -6.30 19.41
C SER A 41 3.92 -6.04 20.00
N TYR A 42 4.94 -6.62 19.37
CA TYR A 42 6.34 -6.48 19.76
C TYR A 42 7.06 -5.55 18.79
N SER A 43 7.93 -4.69 19.31
CA SER A 43 8.75 -3.84 18.46
C SER A 43 9.88 -4.65 17.81
N PRO A 44 10.06 -4.62 16.48
CA PRO A 44 11.26 -5.17 15.85
C PRO A 44 12.54 -4.40 16.21
N VAL A 45 12.41 -3.21 16.80
CA VAL A 45 13.54 -2.32 17.15
C VAL A 45 14.35 -2.87 18.32
N ASP A 46 13.69 -3.40 19.35
CA ASP A 46 14.33 -3.86 20.59
C ASP A 46 13.73 -5.18 21.15
N GLY A 47 12.73 -5.74 20.47
CA GLY A 47 12.04 -6.95 20.90
C GLY A 47 11.10 -6.75 22.10
N GLN A 48 10.87 -5.51 22.53
CA GLN A 48 10.01 -5.21 23.68
C GLN A 48 8.53 -5.24 23.28
N LEU A 49 7.69 -5.66 24.23
CA LEU A 49 6.24 -5.59 24.09
C LEU A 49 5.80 -4.12 24.10
N ILE A 50 5.11 -3.67 23.06
CA ILE A 50 4.54 -2.32 22.97
C ILE A 50 3.18 -2.30 23.68
N GLY A 51 2.31 -3.26 23.34
CA GLY A 51 0.94 -3.35 23.83
C GLY A 51 0.21 -4.57 23.28
N LYS A 52 -1.03 -4.74 23.70
CA LYS A 52 -1.88 -5.88 23.33
C LYS A 52 -3.17 -5.43 22.69
N VAL A 53 -3.73 -6.25 21.80
CA VAL A 53 -5.02 -6.01 21.16
C VAL A 53 -5.88 -7.27 21.27
N LYS A 54 -7.11 -7.13 21.77
CA LYS A 54 -8.10 -8.22 21.73
C LYS A 54 -8.68 -8.32 20.32
N THR A 55 -8.77 -9.54 19.80
CA THR A 55 -9.22 -9.78 18.43
C THR A 55 -10.75 -9.82 18.31
N THR A 56 -11.21 -9.70 17.07
CA THR A 56 -12.61 -9.71 16.67
C THR A 56 -13.12 -11.16 16.55
N THR A 57 -14.21 -11.50 17.23
CA THR A 57 -14.95 -12.75 16.99
C THR A 57 -15.97 -12.61 15.88
N ALA A 58 -16.59 -13.71 15.45
CA ALA A 58 -17.66 -13.66 14.46
C ALA A 58 -18.88 -12.84 14.93
N GLU A 59 -19.20 -12.89 16.23
CA GLU A 59 -20.29 -12.10 16.83
C GLU A 59 -19.96 -10.61 16.86
N ASP A 60 -18.71 -10.25 17.14
CA ASP A 60 -18.26 -8.86 17.11
C ASP A 60 -18.22 -8.32 15.68
N TYR A 61 -17.76 -9.13 14.72
CA TYR A 61 -17.82 -8.81 13.29
C TYR A 61 -19.27 -8.56 12.83
N GLU A 62 -20.22 -9.39 13.24
CA GLU A 62 -21.62 -9.21 12.87
C GLU A 62 -22.19 -7.88 13.41
N LYS A 63 -21.86 -7.50 14.65
CA LYS A 63 -22.24 -6.18 15.20
C LYS A 63 -21.67 -5.03 14.39
N VAL A 64 -20.40 -5.13 13.97
CA VAL A 64 -19.75 -4.14 13.09
C VAL A 64 -20.51 -4.03 11.77
N MET A 65 -20.80 -5.17 11.13
CA MET A 65 -21.46 -5.18 9.82
C MET A 65 -22.90 -4.67 9.86
N GLN A 66 -23.65 -4.94 10.91
CA GLN A 66 -24.98 -4.34 11.13
C GLN A 66 -24.87 -2.82 11.26
N THR A 67 -23.95 -2.33 12.10
CA THR A 67 -23.78 -0.89 12.33
C THR A 67 -23.33 -0.17 11.06
N ALA A 68 -22.36 -0.71 10.33
CA ALA A 68 -21.90 -0.16 9.05
C ALA A 68 -23.03 -0.15 8.00
N SER A 69 -23.85 -1.20 7.93
CA SER A 69 -24.99 -1.27 7.02
C SER A 69 -26.04 -0.19 7.31
N GLU A 70 -26.31 0.11 8.58
CA GLU A 70 -27.22 1.18 8.98
C GLU A 70 -26.62 2.57 8.69
N ALA A 71 -25.34 2.78 8.99
CA ALA A 71 -24.62 4.03 8.72
C ALA A 71 -24.62 4.39 7.23
N PHE A 72 -24.39 3.39 6.36
CA PHE A 72 -24.36 3.60 4.92
C PHE A 72 -25.68 4.19 4.39
N LYS A 73 -26.84 3.81 4.95
CA LYS A 73 -28.16 4.30 4.49
C LYS A 73 -28.27 5.82 4.56
N THR A 74 -27.69 6.44 5.58
CA THR A 74 -27.72 7.89 5.80
C THR A 74 -26.47 8.58 5.25
N PHE A 75 -25.28 8.00 5.43
CA PHE A 75 -24.02 8.59 5.00
C PHE A 75 -23.95 8.79 3.48
N ARG A 76 -24.47 7.83 2.70
CA ARG A 76 -24.51 7.92 1.23
C ARG A 76 -25.35 9.09 0.70
N LEU A 77 -26.30 9.59 1.50
CA LEU A 77 -27.17 10.72 1.16
C LEU A 77 -26.55 12.08 1.53
N MET A 78 -25.50 12.09 2.35
CA MET A 78 -24.73 13.30 2.62
C MET A 78 -24.05 13.77 1.31
N PRO A 79 -24.22 15.03 0.87
CA PRO A 79 -23.57 15.50 -0.35
C PRO A 79 -22.05 15.28 -0.34
N ALA A 80 -21.47 14.85 -1.46
CA ALA A 80 -20.04 14.56 -1.56
C ALA A 80 -19.13 15.70 -1.04
N PRO A 81 -19.39 17.00 -1.33
CA PRO A 81 -18.58 18.08 -0.76
C PRO A 81 -18.65 18.19 0.78
N LYS A 82 -19.76 17.78 1.41
CA LYS A 82 -19.86 17.72 2.88
C LYS A 82 -19.09 16.54 3.44
N ARG A 83 -19.06 15.39 2.74
CA ARG A 83 -18.18 14.27 3.09
C ARG A 83 -16.71 14.67 2.94
N GLY A 84 -16.38 15.44 1.91
CA GLY A 84 -15.06 16.07 1.74
C GLY A 84 -14.65 16.92 2.95
N GLU A 85 -15.57 17.69 3.54
CA GLU A 85 -15.26 18.47 4.76
C GLU A 85 -14.91 17.58 5.96
N ILE A 86 -15.53 16.40 6.11
CA ILE A 86 -15.14 15.42 7.14
C ILE A 86 -13.72 14.91 6.91
N VAL A 87 -13.39 14.57 5.66
CA VAL A 87 -12.03 14.14 5.27
C VAL A 87 -11.01 15.25 5.49
N ARG A 88 -11.36 16.52 5.22
CA ARG A 88 -10.50 17.67 5.52
C ARG A 88 -10.16 17.75 7.00
N GLN A 89 -11.17 17.63 7.87
CA GLN A 89 -10.97 17.68 9.32
C GLN A 89 -10.13 16.50 9.83
N PHE A 90 -10.29 15.33 9.22
CA PHE A 90 -9.39 14.20 9.47
C PHE A 90 -7.94 14.52 9.09
N GLY A 91 -7.71 15.14 7.93
CA GLY A 91 -6.39 15.68 7.55
C GLY A 91 -5.82 16.64 8.59
N GLU A 92 -6.63 17.53 9.15
CA GLU A 92 -6.18 18.44 10.23
C GLU A 92 -5.80 17.71 11.52
N LYS A 93 -6.59 16.71 11.93
CA LYS A 93 -6.23 15.88 13.09
C LYS A 93 -4.93 15.11 12.82
N LEU A 94 -4.76 14.53 11.64
CA LEU A 94 -3.50 13.89 11.26
C LEU A 94 -2.30 14.85 11.33
N ARG A 95 -2.46 16.12 10.95
CA ARG A 95 -1.41 17.14 11.12
C ARG A 95 -1.04 17.34 12.59
N GLN A 96 -2.01 17.33 13.50
CA GLN A 96 -1.78 17.43 14.95
C GLN A 96 -1.07 16.19 15.51
N TYR A 97 -1.46 15.00 15.03
CA TYR A 97 -0.92 13.72 15.49
C TYR A 97 0.27 13.19 14.67
N LYS A 98 0.81 14.00 13.74
CA LYS A 98 1.85 13.55 12.81
C LYS A 98 3.08 12.99 13.50
N GLU A 99 3.58 13.72 14.50
CA GLU A 99 4.77 13.30 15.24
C GLU A 99 4.54 11.99 16.03
N PRO A 100 3.55 11.89 16.93
CA PRO A 100 3.36 10.67 17.71
C PRO A 100 3.00 9.46 16.81
N LEU A 101 2.18 9.65 15.77
CA LEU A 101 1.83 8.57 14.86
C LEU A 101 3.03 8.09 14.03
N GLY A 102 3.87 9.00 13.53
CA GLY A 102 5.08 8.63 12.79
C GLY A 102 6.11 7.90 13.66
N LYS A 103 6.23 8.26 14.94
CA LYS A 103 7.03 7.51 15.92
C LYS A 103 6.47 6.10 16.13
N LEU A 104 5.15 5.97 16.31
CA LEU A 104 4.50 4.65 16.45
C LEU A 104 4.73 3.78 15.22
N VAL A 105 4.55 4.30 14.01
CA VAL A 105 4.82 3.58 12.77
C VAL A 105 6.27 3.08 12.75
N SER A 106 7.23 3.94 13.09
CA SER A 106 8.65 3.59 13.08
C SER A 106 9.01 2.54 14.14
N TYR A 107 8.38 2.60 15.31
CA TYR A 107 8.66 1.69 16.42
C TYR A 107 7.94 0.35 16.30
N GLU A 108 6.69 0.32 15.82
CA GLU A 108 5.91 -0.91 15.63
C GLU A 108 6.27 -1.64 14.33
N MET A 109 6.49 -0.92 13.22
CA MET A 109 6.83 -1.53 11.93
C MET A 109 8.34 -1.68 11.70
N GLY A 110 9.16 -0.75 12.19
CA GLY A 110 10.64 -0.79 12.06
C GLY A 110 11.23 0.09 10.94
N LYS A 111 10.43 0.88 10.22
CA LYS A 111 10.95 1.85 9.22
C LYS A 111 11.58 3.06 9.89
N SER A 112 12.45 3.78 9.17
CA SER A 112 13.12 4.97 9.72
C SER A 112 12.12 6.06 10.10
N LEU A 113 12.47 6.90 11.08
CA LEU A 113 11.59 7.96 11.58
C LEU A 113 11.13 8.92 10.50
N GLN A 114 12.01 9.24 9.55
CA GLN A 114 11.70 10.07 8.40
C GLN A 114 10.65 9.40 7.50
N GLU A 115 10.75 8.09 7.29
CA GLU A 115 9.73 7.33 6.55
C GLU A 115 8.41 7.21 7.33
N GLY A 116 8.45 7.10 8.66
CA GLY A 116 7.26 7.15 9.51
C GLY A 116 6.53 8.49 9.42
N TYR A 117 7.26 9.61 9.48
CA TYR A 117 6.68 10.94 9.24
C TYR A 117 6.21 11.14 7.79
N GLY A 118 6.93 10.57 6.83
CA GLY A 118 6.56 10.57 5.43
C GLY A 118 5.23 9.86 5.21
N GLU A 119 5.06 8.67 5.80
CA GLU A 119 3.82 7.90 5.67
C GLU A 119 2.60 8.66 6.21
N VAL A 120 2.72 9.31 7.38
CA VAL A 120 1.63 10.13 7.91
C VAL A 120 1.41 11.39 7.05
N GLN A 121 2.46 11.92 6.42
CA GLN A 121 2.30 13.00 5.44
C GLN A 121 1.49 12.55 4.23
N GLU A 122 1.70 11.32 3.72
CA GLU A 122 0.90 10.78 2.62
C GLU A 122 -0.58 10.64 3.00
N MET A 123 -0.89 10.29 4.26
CA MET A 123 -2.28 10.29 4.76
C MET A 123 -2.91 11.69 4.74
N ILE A 124 -2.13 12.71 5.09
CA ILE A 124 -2.56 14.10 5.09
C ILE A 124 -2.80 14.57 3.65
N ASP A 125 -1.87 14.27 2.75
CA ASP A 125 -1.92 14.73 1.36
C ASP A 125 -3.06 14.07 0.58
N ILE A 126 -3.37 12.79 0.83
CA ILE A 126 -4.55 12.16 0.24
C ILE A 126 -5.86 12.76 0.77
N CYS A 127 -5.90 13.20 2.03
CA CYS A 127 -7.09 13.89 2.55
C CYS A 127 -7.33 15.19 1.76
N ASP A 128 -6.28 15.99 1.55
CA ASP A 128 -6.38 17.24 0.79
C ASP A 128 -6.75 17.00 -0.68
N PHE A 129 -6.18 15.96 -1.31
CA PHE A 129 -6.57 15.53 -2.65
C PHE A 129 -8.04 15.12 -2.72
N ALA A 130 -8.50 14.29 -1.78
CA ALA A 130 -9.88 13.81 -1.69
C ALA A 130 -10.87 14.96 -1.46
N VAL A 131 -10.49 16.02 -0.74
CA VAL A 131 -11.33 17.23 -0.57
C VAL A 131 -11.62 17.87 -1.93
N GLY A 132 -10.60 18.04 -2.78
CA GLY A 132 -10.77 18.53 -4.14
C GLY A 132 -11.66 17.58 -4.96
N LEU A 133 -11.36 16.29 -4.91
CA LEU A 133 -12.07 15.26 -5.67
C LEU A 133 -13.54 15.07 -5.25
N SER A 134 -13.90 15.41 -4.01
CA SER A 134 -15.28 15.39 -3.52
C SER A 134 -16.24 16.30 -4.32
N ARG A 135 -15.67 17.26 -5.06
CA ARG A 135 -16.39 18.16 -5.98
C ARG A 135 -16.30 17.72 -7.45
N GLN A 136 -15.55 16.66 -7.73
CA GLN A 136 -15.16 16.22 -9.07
C GLN A 136 -15.51 14.75 -9.37
N LEU A 137 -16.39 14.14 -8.58
CA LEU A 137 -16.97 12.80 -8.85
C LEU A 137 -17.90 12.86 -10.07
N HIS A 138 -17.31 13.14 -11.24
CA HIS A 138 -18.00 13.46 -12.48
C HIS A 138 -18.52 12.22 -13.19
N GLY A 139 -19.67 12.38 -13.84
CA GLY A 139 -20.14 11.50 -14.90
C GLY A 139 -19.89 12.09 -16.30
N LEU A 140 -20.46 11.45 -17.33
CA LEU A 140 -20.40 11.93 -18.72
C LEU A 140 -21.79 12.32 -19.21
N THR A 141 -21.93 13.45 -19.89
CA THR A 141 -23.16 13.76 -20.66
C THR A 141 -22.92 13.45 -22.12
N MET A 142 -23.88 12.78 -22.77
CA MET A 142 -23.76 12.35 -24.16
C MET A 142 -25.07 12.52 -24.94
N HIS A 143 -24.98 12.67 -26.25
CA HIS A 143 -26.17 12.84 -27.09
C HIS A 143 -26.92 11.51 -27.25
N SER A 144 -28.23 11.54 -27.03
CA SER A 144 -29.09 10.41 -27.40
C SER A 144 -29.38 10.44 -28.89
N GLU A 145 -29.38 9.27 -29.53
CA GLU A 145 -29.89 9.10 -30.90
C GLU A 145 -31.42 9.28 -31.00
N ARG A 146 -32.13 9.24 -29.87
CA ARG A 146 -33.59 9.38 -29.81
C ARG A 146 -33.97 10.85 -29.63
N PRO A 147 -34.83 11.44 -30.50
CA PRO A 147 -35.40 12.75 -30.26
C PRO A 147 -36.11 12.81 -28.91
N GLY A 148 -36.05 13.96 -28.22
CA GLY A 148 -36.74 14.11 -26.94
C GLY A 148 -36.10 13.38 -25.75
N HIS A 149 -34.87 12.88 -25.91
CA HIS A 149 -34.17 12.15 -24.84
C HIS A 149 -32.85 12.81 -24.44
N ARG A 150 -32.54 12.74 -23.14
CA ARG A 150 -31.21 13.05 -22.58
C ARG A 150 -30.54 11.76 -22.16
N MET A 151 -29.25 11.59 -22.50
CA MET A 151 -28.44 10.47 -22.07
C MET A 151 -27.23 10.96 -21.27
N TYR A 152 -26.91 10.28 -20.18
CA TYR A 152 -25.73 10.59 -19.36
C TYR A 152 -25.32 9.40 -18.51
N GLU A 153 -24.10 9.41 -18.01
CA GLU A 153 -23.57 8.53 -16.99
C GLU A 153 -23.49 9.27 -15.66
N GLN A 154 -23.74 8.56 -14.56
CA GLN A 154 -23.54 9.03 -13.20
C GLN A 154 -22.92 7.94 -12.34
N TYR A 155 -22.36 8.33 -11.20
CA TYR A 155 -21.76 7.43 -10.23
C TYR A 155 -22.50 7.49 -8.91
N HIS A 156 -22.72 6.32 -8.30
CA HIS A 156 -23.34 6.20 -6.98
C HIS A 156 -22.41 5.47 -6.01
N PRO A 157 -22.49 5.78 -4.69
CA PRO A 157 -21.79 5.02 -3.66
C PRO A 157 -22.04 3.52 -3.81
N LEU A 158 -21.01 2.72 -3.56
CA LEU A 158 -21.04 1.28 -3.73
C LEU A 158 -21.64 0.56 -2.51
N GLY A 159 -21.25 0.94 -1.29
CA GLY A 159 -21.71 0.29 -0.06
C GLY A 159 -20.70 0.30 1.08
N ILE A 160 -20.45 -0.89 1.63
CA ILE A 160 -19.38 -1.12 2.61
C ILE A 160 -18.12 -1.49 1.85
N VAL A 161 -17.04 -0.73 2.04
CA VAL A 161 -15.72 -1.03 1.51
C VAL A 161 -14.92 -1.76 2.60
N GLY A 162 -14.61 -3.02 2.34
CA GLY A 162 -13.70 -3.80 3.19
C GLY A 162 -12.26 -3.47 2.83
N ILE A 163 -11.41 -3.22 3.82
CA ILE A 163 -10.00 -2.87 3.60
C ILE A 163 -9.13 -3.84 4.40
N ILE A 164 -8.19 -4.52 3.75
CA ILE A 164 -7.19 -5.40 4.37
C ILE A 164 -5.82 -4.82 4.02
N SER A 165 -5.09 -4.30 5.01
CA SER A 165 -3.78 -3.67 4.78
C SER A 165 -2.61 -4.51 5.28
N ALA A 166 -1.45 -4.36 4.62
CA ALA A 166 -0.21 -5.02 5.00
C ALA A 166 0.52 -4.28 6.13
N PHE A 167 1.51 -4.95 6.75
CA PHE A 167 2.27 -4.40 7.88
C PHE A 167 3.19 -3.24 7.50
N ASN A 168 3.62 -3.16 6.25
CA ASN A 168 4.76 -2.34 5.86
C ASN A 168 4.40 -0.86 5.61
N PHE A 169 3.15 -0.58 5.28
CA PHE A 169 2.56 0.76 5.27
C PHE A 169 1.27 0.70 6.10
N PRO A 170 1.40 0.61 7.43
CA PRO A 170 0.29 0.27 8.32
C PRO A 170 -0.77 1.38 8.41
N VAL A 171 -0.49 2.60 7.93
CA VAL A 171 -1.41 3.74 8.02
C VAL A 171 -1.74 4.37 6.67
N ALA A 172 -0.79 4.45 5.73
CA ALA A 172 -1.01 5.11 4.44
C ALA A 172 -1.99 4.35 3.54
N VAL A 173 -1.81 3.04 3.36
CA VAL A 173 -2.68 2.21 2.49
C VAL A 173 -4.15 2.29 2.90
N TRP A 174 -4.41 2.25 4.21
CA TRP A 174 -5.76 2.45 4.74
C TRP A 174 -6.29 3.84 4.42
N SER A 175 -5.48 4.89 4.61
CA SER A 175 -5.88 6.27 4.32
C SER A 175 -6.16 6.51 2.83
N TRP A 176 -5.39 5.91 1.92
CA TRP A 176 -5.60 6.03 0.47
C TRP A 176 -6.96 5.49 0.05
N ASN A 177 -7.32 4.32 0.58
CA ASN A 177 -8.62 3.72 0.33
C ASN A 177 -9.76 4.50 1.00
N THR A 178 -9.57 4.81 2.27
CA THR A 178 -10.65 5.31 3.12
C THR A 178 -11.03 6.76 2.80
N ALA A 179 -10.05 7.62 2.51
CA ALA A 179 -10.33 9.01 2.10
C ALA A 179 -11.18 9.04 0.83
N LEU A 180 -10.87 8.20 -0.16
CA LEU A 180 -11.63 8.10 -1.40
C LEU A 180 -13.01 7.46 -1.19
N ALA A 181 -13.08 6.33 -0.47
CA ALA A 181 -14.34 5.65 -0.16
C ALA A 181 -15.32 6.58 0.57
N TRP A 182 -14.85 7.34 1.58
CA TRP A 182 -15.70 8.28 2.30
C TRP A 182 -16.22 9.42 1.42
N ILE A 183 -15.40 10.05 0.58
CA ILE A 183 -15.92 11.07 -0.35
C ILE A 183 -16.87 10.47 -1.38
N CYS A 184 -16.65 9.21 -1.78
CA CYS A 184 -17.52 8.46 -2.68
C CYS A 184 -18.86 8.11 -2.02
N GLY A 185 -18.95 8.18 -0.69
CA GLY A 185 -20.18 7.98 0.10
C GLY A 185 -20.32 6.58 0.68
N ASP A 186 -19.24 5.82 0.68
CA ASP A 186 -19.15 4.50 1.28
C ASP A 186 -18.78 4.59 2.76
N VAL A 187 -18.98 3.48 3.46
CA VAL A 187 -18.47 3.28 4.82
C VAL A 187 -17.38 2.21 4.80
N CYS A 188 -16.42 2.30 5.72
CA CYS A 188 -15.24 1.44 5.68
C CYS A 188 -15.19 0.46 6.85
N VAL A 189 -14.82 -0.78 6.59
CA VAL A 189 -14.46 -1.78 7.61
C VAL A 189 -13.03 -2.22 7.37
N TRP A 190 -12.14 -1.87 8.29
CA TRP A 190 -10.71 -2.09 8.14
C TRP A 190 -10.18 -3.22 9.01
N LYS A 191 -9.46 -4.17 8.40
CA LYS A 191 -8.60 -5.15 9.05
C LYS A 191 -7.12 -4.80 8.82
N PRO A 192 -6.43 -4.14 9.77
CA PRO A 192 -4.98 -3.96 9.67
C PRO A 192 -4.25 -5.31 9.77
N SER A 193 -2.98 -5.30 9.41
CA SER A 193 -2.07 -6.41 9.68
C SER A 193 -1.95 -6.67 11.19
N GLU A 194 -2.02 -7.95 11.57
CA GLU A 194 -1.81 -8.41 12.94
C GLU A 194 -0.39 -8.14 13.48
N LYS A 195 0.57 -7.77 12.60
CA LYS A 195 1.92 -7.35 13.00
C LYS A 195 2.02 -5.89 13.43
N THR A 196 1.05 -5.05 13.06
CA THR A 196 1.04 -3.61 13.37
C THR A 196 -0.35 -3.15 13.84
N PRO A 197 -0.97 -3.84 14.82
CA PRO A 197 -2.34 -3.58 15.19
C PRO A 197 -2.51 -2.25 15.95
N LEU A 198 -1.47 -1.75 16.63
CA LEU A 198 -1.56 -0.51 17.41
C LEU A 198 -1.60 0.73 16.51
N CYS A 199 -0.92 0.72 15.36
CA CYS A 199 -1.12 1.71 14.29
C CYS A 199 -2.59 1.79 13.87
N GLY A 200 -3.28 0.65 13.78
CA GLY A 200 -4.70 0.58 13.47
C GLY A 200 -5.59 1.20 14.55
N ILE A 201 -5.30 0.89 15.82
CA ILE A 201 -5.98 1.50 16.97
C ILE A 201 -5.79 3.02 16.98
N ALA A 202 -4.56 3.50 16.81
CA ALA A 202 -4.25 4.92 16.80
C ALA A 202 -5.01 5.66 15.70
N CYS A 203 -5.01 5.14 14.46
CA CYS A 203 -5.75 5.74 13.35
C CYS A 203 -7.26 5.78 13.61
N GLN A 204 -7.83 4.70 14.16
CA GLN A 204 -9.26 4.64 14.52
C GLN A 204 -9.62 5.66 15.61
N ASN A 205 -8.75 5.85 16.61
CA ASN A 205 -8.96 6.87 17.66
C ASN A 205 -8.98 8.28 17.07
N ILE A 206 -8.05 8.59 16.16
CA ILE A 206 -7.95 9.92 15.53
C ILE A 206 -9.22 10.25 14.72
N ILE A 207 -9.71 9.33 13.88
CA ILE A 207 -10.94 9.57 13.12
C ILE A 207 -12.18 9.62 14.01
N ALA A 208 -12.24 8.84 15.10
CA ALA A 208 -13.36 8.83 16.02
C ALA A 208 -13.64 10.22 16.60
N GLU A 209 -12.59 11.01 16.89
CA GLU A 209 -12.74 12.41 17.31
C GLU A 209 -13.51 13.24 16.29
N VAL A 210 -13.15 13.15 15.01
CA VAL A 210 -13.81 13.90 13.94
C VAL A 210 -15.27 13.49 13.80
N LEU A 211 -15.55 12.18 13.83
CA LEU A 211 -16.93 11.67 13.73
C LEU A 211 -17.79 12.18 14.90
N LYS A 212 -17.22 12.18 16.12
CA LYS A 212 -17.88 12.67 17.33
C LYS A 212 -18.12 14.18 17.29
N GLU A 213 -17.12 14.97 16.91
CA GLU A 213 -17.22 16.44 16.80
C GLU A 213 -18.30 16.88 15.79
N ASN A 214 -18.56 16.05 14.76
CA ASN A 214 -19.58 16.31 13.75
C ASN A 214 -20.93 15.63 14.03
N ASN A 215 -21.10 14.95 15.17
CA ASN A 215 -22.30 14.18 15.53
C ASN A 215 -22.71 13.17 14.43
N LEU A 216 -21.73 12.50 13.82
CA LEU A 216 -21.97 11.49 12.80
C LEU A 216 -22.28 10.13 13.43
N PRO A 217 -23.09 9.28 12.76
CA PRO A 217 -23.43 7.97 13.28
C PRO A 217 -22.20 7.04 13.35
N GLU A 218 -22.24 6.10 14.30
CA GLU A 218 -21.36 4.93 14.27
C GLU A 218 -21.55 4.17 12.95
N GLY A 219 -20.52 3.46 12.51
CA GLY A 219 -20.50 2.59 11.35
C GLY A 219 -19.83 3.19 10.11
N ILE A 220 -19.41 4.46 10.14
CA ILE A 220 -18.71 5.11 9.00
C ILE A 220 -17.26 4.63 8.88
N SER A 221 -16.56 4.53 10.02
CA SER A 221 -15.20 4.00 10.13
C SER A 221 -15.20 2.88 11.16
N CYS A 222 -15.07 1.65 10.71
CA CYS A 222 -15.02 0.48 11.56
C CYS A 222 -13.64 -0.17 11.52
N LEU A 223 -13.24 -0.75 12.64
CA LEU A 223 -11.99 -1.49 12.80
C LEU A 223 -12.30 -2.91 13.27
N ILE A 224 -11.65 -3.90 12.68
CA ILE A 224 -11.65 -5.30 13.11
C ILE A 224 -10.20 -5.79 13.18
N ASN A 225 -9.81 -6.54 14.20
CA ASN A 225 -8.43 -7.03 14.36
C ASN A 225 -8.40 -8.54 14.52
N GLY A 226 -7.37 -9.17 13.98
CA GLY A 226 -7.15 -10.61 14.06
C GLY A 226 -6.26 -11.09 12.93
N ASP A 227 -6.08 -12.39 12.81
CA ASP A 227 -5.29 -13.03 11.76
C ASP A 227 -6.07 -13.11 10.43
N TYR A 228 -5.73 -14.07 9.57
CA TYR A 228 -6.42 -14.29 8.30
C TYR A 228 -7.90 -14.69 8.47
N LYS A 229 -8.30 -15.31 9.59
CA LYS A 229 -9.68 -15.79 9.80
C LYS A 229 -10.66 -14.63 9.87
N VAL A 230 -10.27 -13.52 10.50
CA VAL A 230 -11.07 -12.29 10.51
C VAL A 230 -11.18 -11.69 9.11
N GLY A 231 -10.11 -11.77 8.30
CA GLY A 231 -10.15 -11.40 6.88
C GLY A 231 -11.07 -12.29 6.05
N GLU A 232 -11.13 -13.60 6.34
CA GLU A 232 -12.04 -14.53 5.67
C GLU A 232 -13.52 -14.20 5.90
N MET A 233 -13.88 -13.75 7.11
CA MET A 233 -15.24 -13.27 7.40
C MET A 233 -15.64 -12.15 6.43
N MET A 234 -14.76 -11.16 6.23
CA MET A 234 -14.98 -10.03 5.31
C MET A 234 -15.06 -10.45 3.84
N THR A 235 -14.15 -11.31 3.39
CA THR A 235 -14.08 -11.69 1.97
C THR A 235 -15.25 -12.54 1.52
N HIS A 236 -15.92 -13.26 2.41
CA HIS A 236 -17.11 -14.07 2.12
C HIS A 236 -18.44 -13.32 2.36
N ASP A 237 -18.41 -12.13 2.94
CA ASP A 237 -19.63 -11.37 3.27
C ASP A 237 -20.23 -10.67 2.04
N LYS A 238 -21.47 -11.03 1.69
CA LYS A 238 -22.21 -10.45 0.57
C LYS A 238 -22.60 -8.98 0.77
N ARG A 239 -22.53 -8.45 1.99
CA ARG A 239 -22.76 -7.04 2.31
C ARG A 239 -21.59 -6.14 1.89
N VAL A 240 -20.42 -6.72 1.62
CA VAL A 240 -19.18 -6.00 1.25
C VAL A 240 -18.98 -6.04 -0.27
N PRO A 241 -19.53 -5.09 -1.06
CA PRO A 241 -19.40 -5.10 -2.52
C PRO A 241 -17.98 -4.91 -3.06
N LEU A 242 -17.07 -4.32 -2.27
CA LEU A 242 -15.66 -4.16 -2.62
C LEU A 242 -14.77 -4.54 -1.43
N VAL A 243 -13.78 -5.39 -1.70
CA VAL A 243 -12.65 -5.63 -0.79
C VAL A 243 -11.39 -5.08 -1.43
N SER A 244 -10.81 -4.04 -0.84
CA SER A 244 -9.45 -3.61 -1.13
C SER A 244 -8.47 -4.41 -0.27
N ALA A 245 -7.55 -5.14 -0.89
CA ALA A 245 -6.61 -6.00 -0.21
C ALA A 245 -5.18 -5.75 -0.69
N THR A 246 -4.33 -5.37 0.26
CA THR A 246 -2.90 -5.14 0.05
C THR A 246 -2.09 -6.20 0.77
N GLY A 247 -1.15 -6.85 0.08
CA GLY A 247 -0.27 -7.84 0.70
C GLY A 247 0.38 -8.80 -0.30
N SER A 248 0.70 -10.01 0.13
CA SER A 248 1.37 -10.98 -0.76
C SER A 248 0.47 -11.43 -1.91
N THR A 249 1.05 -11.75 -3.08
CA THR A 249 0.34 -12.34 -4.21
C THR A 249 -0.43 -13.62 -3.83
N ARG A 250 0.14 -14.45 -2.96
CA ARG A 250 -0.54 -15.66 -2.43
C ARG A 250 -1.85 -15.31 -1.72
N MET A 251 -1.83 -14.29 -0.85
CA MET A 251 -3.02 -13.81 -0.15
C MET A 251 -4.03 -13.22 -1.14
N GLY A 252 -3.58 -12.37 -2.06
CA GLY A 252 -4.46 -11.73 -3.05
C GLY A 252 -5.21 -12.73 -3.94
N LYS A 253 -4.56 -13.82 -4.38
CA LYS A 253 -5.23 -14.89 -5.15
C LYS A 253 -6.40 -15.52 -4.36
N ILE A 254 -6.23 -15.74 -3.06
CA ILE A 254 -7.29 -16.29 -2.18
C ILE A 254 -8.44 -15.29 -2.04
N VAL A 255 -8.12 -14.01 -1.79
CA VAL A 255 -9.12 -12.94 -1.67
C VAL A 255 -9.92 -12.78 -2.97
N ALA A 256 -9.23 -12.77 -4.11
CA ALA A 256 -9.85 -12.64 -5.44
C ALA A 256 -10.86 -13.76 -5.68
N GLN A 257 -10.48 -15.01 -5.42
CA GLN A 257 -11.34 -16.17 -5.57
C GLN A 257 -12.58 -16.09 -4.66
N ALA A 258 -12.40 -15.72 -3.39
CA ALA A 258 -13.49 -15.58 -2.44
C ALA A 258 -14.48 -14.46 -2.84
N CYS A 259 -13.97 -13.30 -3.26
CA CYS A 259 -14.81 -12.18 -3.70
C CYS A 259 -15.55 -12.51 -5.00
N ALA A 260 -14.85 -13.08 -5.99
CA ALA A 260 -15.44 -13.45 -7.28
C ALA A 260 -16.52 -14.54 -7.14
N ALA A 261 -16.34 -15.50 -6.22
CA ALA A 261 -17.33 -16.55 -5.95
C ALA A 261 -18.71 -16.00 -5.51
N ARG A 262 -18.75 -14.78 -4.96
CA ARG A 262 -19.97 -14.07 -4.59
C ARG A 262 -20.28 -12.84 -5.47
N LEU A 263 -19.60 -12.72 -6.62
CA LEU A 263 -19.70 -11.57 -7.54
C LEU A 263 -19.40 -10.21 -6.88
N GLY A 264 -18.58 -10.21 -5.83
CA GLY A 264 -18.01 -8.99 -5.25
C GLY A 264 -16.77 -8.53 -6.01
N ASN A 265 -16.44 -7.24 -5.92
CA ASN A 265 -15.23 -6.68 -6.52
C ASN A 265 -14.04 -6.81 -5.57
N SER A 266 -12.85 -6.97 -6.13
CA SER A 266 -11.58 -6.88 -5.40
C SER A 266 -10.69 -5.81 -6.02
N LEU A 267 -10.18 -4.90 -5.20
CA LEU A 267 -9.03 -4.05 -5.54
C LEU A 267 -7.79 -4.73 -4.94
N LEU A 268 -6.85 -5.15 -5.77
CA LEU A 268 -5.71 -5.96 -5.34
C LEU A 268 -4.41 -5.19 -5.59
N GLU A 269 -3.71 -4.88 -4.50
CA GLU A 269 -2.37 -4.28 -4.48
C GLU A 269 -1.37 -5.28 -3.90
N LEU A 270 -0.78 -6.10 -4.77
CA LEU A 270 -0.01 -7.27 -4.35
C LEU A 270 1.52 -7.06 -4.50
N GLY A 271 2.27 -8.16 -4.44
CA GLY A 271 3.74 -8.13 -4.44
C GLY A 271 4.37 -7.49 -5.68
N GLY A 272 5.61 -7.03 -5.52
CA GLY A 272 6.41 -6.42 -6.58
C GLY A 272 7.80 -7.02 -6.68
N ASN A 273 8.25 -7.37 -7.89
CA ASN A 273 9.62 -7.77 -8.17
C ASN A 273 10.31 -6.74 -9.06
N ASN A 274 10.37 -5.52 -8.55
CA ASN A 274 10.69 -4.30 -9.31
C ASN A 274 12.15 -4.29 -9.74
N ALA A 275 12.40 -3.77 -10.95
CA ALA A 275 13.76 -3.55 -11.43
C ALA A 275 14.03 -2.14 -11.93
N ILE A 276 15.31 -1.77 -11.87
CA ILE A 276 15.86 -0.60 -12.56
C ILE A 276 16.73 -1.12 -13.71
N ILE A 277 16.52 -0.62 -14.93
CA ILE A 277 17.39 -0.82 -16.09
C ILE A 277 18.41 0.30 -16.12
N VAL A 278 19.69 -0.01 -16.31
CA VAL A 278 20.78 0.96 -16.42
C VAL A 278 21.43 0.83 -17.80
N THR A 279 21.27 1.88 -18.61
CA THR A 279 21.74 1.96 -20.00
C THR A 279 23.15 2.55 -20.07
N PRO A 280 23.88 2.40 -21.20
CA PRO A 280 25.19 3.04 -21.37
C PRO A 280 25.19 4.56 -21.18
N ASP A 281 24.07 5.23 -21.48
CA ASP A 281 23.90 6.68 -21.38
C ASP A 281 23.38 7.15 -20.00
N ALA A 282 23.29 6.24 -19.01
CA ALA A 282 22.82 6.55 -17.67
C ALA A 282 23.77 7.49 -16.91
N ASP A 283 23.20 8.43 -16.13
CA ASP A 283 23.94 9.10 -15.07
C ASP A 283 24.19 8.12 -13.92
N ILE A 284 25.43 7.65 -13.78
CA ILE A 284 25.81 6.66 -12.77
C ILE A 284 25.58 7.20 -11.35
N LYS A 285 25.79 8.50 -11.10
CA LYS A 285 25.63 9.08 -9.76
C LYS A 285 24.16 9.06 -9.35
N MET A 286 23.26 9.48 -10.25
CA MET A 286 21.81 9.39 -10.00
C MET A 286 21.35 7.93 -9.86
N THR A 287 21.88 7.05 -10.72
CA THR A 287 21.59 5.61 -10.68
C THR A 287 21.93 5.00 -9.32
N VAL A 288 23.11 5.28 -8.77
CA VAL A 288 23.53 4.77 -7.47
C VAL A 288 22.60 5.24 -6.36
N ILE A 289 22.23 6.53 -6.34
CA ILE A 289 21.31 7.08 -5.33
C ILE A 289 19.95 6.37 -5.41
N GLY A 290 19.35 6.31 -6.60
CA GLY A 290 18.04 5.70 -6.82
C GLY A 290 18.02 4.20 -6.51
N ALA A 291 19.06 3.47 -6.92
CA ALA A 291 19.17 2.03 -6.70
C ALA A 291 19.40 1.69 -5.22
N VAL A 292 20.34 2.37 -4.55
CA VAL A 292 20.62 2.12 -3.13
C VAL A 292 19.41 2.45 -2.28
N PHE A 293 18.83 3.65 -2.43
CA PHE A 293 17.64 4.04 -1.67
C PHE A 293 16.47 3.08 -1.92
N GLY A 294 16.20 2.73 -3.19
CA GLY A 294 15.11 1.81 -3.53
C GLY A 294 15.31 0.39 -2.99
N ALA A 295 16.55 -0.09 -2.87
CA ALA A 295 16.85 -1.43 -2.39
C ALA A 295 16.89 -1.54 -0.85
N VAL A 296 17.42 -0.53 -0.16
CA VAL A 296 17.67 -0.60 1.30
C VAL A 296 16.66 0.18 2.14
N GLY A 297 15.93 1.13 1.53
CA GLY A 297 14.87 1.88 2.19
C GLY A 297 13.83 0.95 2.80
N THR A 298 13.40 1.25 4.03
CA THR A 298 12.51 0.38 4.83
C THR A 298 13.03 -1.07 4.97
N ALA A 299 14.35 -1.27 4.96
CA ALA A 299 14.99 -2.59 4.94
C ALA A 299 14.48 -3.51 3.81
N GLY A 300 14.20 -2.94 2.61
CA GLY A 300 13.71 -3.72 1.46
C GLY A 300 12.27 -4.23 1.58
N GLN A 301 11.52 -3.73 2.56
CA GLN A 301 10.14 -4.11 2.87
C GLN A 301 9.10 -3.16 2.25
N ARG A 302 9.40 -2.59 1.07
CA ARG A 302 8.39 -1.90 0.25
C ARG A 302 7.92 -2.84 -0.84
N CYS A 303 6.64 -2.76 -1.20
CA CYS A 303 6.15 -3.40 -2.42
C CYS A 303 6.91 -2.86 -3.66
N THR A 304 7.34 -1.59 -3.61
CA THR A 304 8.12 -0.89 -4.64
C THR A 304 9.64 -1.01 -4.50
N SER A 305 10.17 -1.79 -3.54
CA SER A 305 11.62 -1.93 -3.35
C SER A 305 12.30 -2.44 -4.63
N THR A 306 13.46 -1.85 -4.96
CA THR A 306 14.31 -2.33 -6.07
C THR A 306 14.90 -3.67 -5.71
N ARG A 307 14.52 -4.74 -6.43
CA ARG A 307 15.03 -6.10 -6.17
C ARG A 307 16.02 -6.55 -7.23
N ARG A 308 15.87 -6.06 -8.45
CA ARG A 308 16.72 -6.40 -9.60
C ARG A 308 17.32 -5.12 -10.18
N LEU A 309 18.60 -5.12 -10.48
CA LEU A 309 19.28 -4.04 -11.21
C LEU A 309 19.86 -4.63 -12.49
N ILE A 310 19.30 -4.25 -13.63
CA ILE A 310 19.60 -4.80 -14.95
C ILE A 310 20.55 -3.83 -15.65
N ILE A 311 21.84 -4.17 -15.71
CA ILE A 311 22.91 -3.25 -16.11
C ILE A 311 23.52 -3.68 -17.44
N HIS A 312 23.71 -2.72 -18.35
CA HIS A 312 24.34 -2.99 -19.64
C HIS A 312 25.80 -3.41 -19.44
N GLU A 313 26.25 -4.43 -20.17
CA GLU A 313 27.58 -5.02 -20.02
C GLU A 313 28.74 -4.01 -20.13
N SER A 314 28.60 -2.99 -20.99
CA SER A 314 29.64 -1.99 -21.23
C SER A 314 29.92 -1.07 -20.03
N ILE A 315 29.00 -0.97 -19.08
CA ILE A 315 29.12 -0.15 -17.86
C ILE A 315 28.96 -0.97 -16.58
N TYR A 316 28.79 -2.29 -16.70
CA TYR A 316 28.46 -3.19 -15.60
C TYR A 316 29.42 -3.04 -14.42
N ASP A 317 30.73 -3.16 -14.65
CA ASP A 317 31.73 -3.08 -13.58
C ASP A 317 31.73 -1.73 -12.88
N LYS A 318 31.55 -0.63 -13.63
CA LYS A 318 31.50 0.74 -13.07
C LYS A 318 30.31 0.92 -12.14
N VAL A 319 29.13 0.46 -12.55
CA VAL A 319 27.90 0.57 -11.75
C VAL A 319 27.95 -0.38 -10.55
N ARG A 320 28.40 -1.62 -10.75
CA ARG A 320 28.61 -2.61 -9.69
C ARG A 320 29.49 -2.03 -8.59
N ASP A 321 30.68 -1.56 -8.94
CA ASP A 321 31.67 -1.09 -7.97
C ASP A 321 31.16 0.15 -7.23
N ALA A 322 30.46 1.05 -7.91
CA ALA A 322 29.87 2.24 -7.30
C ALA A 322 28.77 1.89 -6.27
N ILE A 323 27.89 0.92 -6.58
CA ILE A 323 26.82 0.49 -5.67
C ILE A 323 27.38 -0.29 -4.49
N VAL A 324 28.33 -1.21 -4.73
CA VAL A 324 29.02 -1.94 -3.66
C VAL A 324 29.72 -0.96 -2.70
N GLY A 325 30.40 0.06 -3.25
CA GLY A 325 31.02 1.11 -2.45
C GLY A 325 30.02 1.93 -1.61
N ALA A 326 28.84 2.23 -2.17
CA ALA A 326 27.78 2.96 -1.47
C ALA A 326 27.18 2.14 -0.31
N TYR A 327 27.04 0.83 -0.46
CA TYR A 327 26.55 -0.05 0.62
C TYR A 327 27.46 -0.03 1.85
N GLY A 328 28.77 0.15 1.68
CA GLY A 328 29.72 0.29 2.78
C GLY A 328 29.53 1.54 3.66
N GLN A 329 28.69 2.49 3.23
CA GLN A 329 28.41 3.74 3.96
C GLN A 329 27.09 3.68 4.74
N LEU A 330 26.33 2.59 4.62
CA LEU A 330 25.04 2.45 5.30
C LEU A 330 25.23 2.33 6.81
N ARG A 331 24.34 3.01 7.55
CA ARG A 331 24.28 2.97 9.01
C ARG A 331 23.03 2.21 9.38
N ILE A 332 23.20 1.13 10.13
CA ILE A 332 22.13 0.24 10.54
C ILE A 332 21.95 0.42 12.04
N GLY A 333 20.70 0.59 12.49
CA GLY A 333 20.43 0.78 13.91
C GLY A 333 18.99 1.20 14.18
N ASN A 334 18.74 1.64 15.41
CA ASN A 334 17.42 2.08 15.85
C ASN A 334 16.82 3.09 14.86
N PRO A 335 15.65 2.80 14.27
CA PRO A 335 15.04 3.66 13.26
C PRO A 335 14.57 5.02 13.80
N LEU A 336 14.41 5.16 15.12
CA LEU A 336 14.04 6.43 15.76
C LEU A 336 15.22 7.43 15.80
N ASP A 337 16.45 6.96 15.62
CA ASP A 337 17.62 7.81 15.41
C ASP A 337 17.78 8.12 13.91
N GLN A 338 17.58 9.39 13.56
CA GLN A 338 17.63 9.90 12.20
C GLN A 338 19.01 9.75 11.52
N ASN A 339 20.06 9.44 12.28
CA ASN A 339 21.39 9.16 11.74
C ASN A 339 21.50 7.77 11.10
N ASN A 340 20.54 6.88 11.34
CA ASN A 340 20.51 5.54 10.75
C ASN A 340 19.76 5.54 9.43
N HIS A 341 20.29 4.79 8.46
CA HIS A 341 19.69 4.63 7.13
C HIS A 341 18.73 3.43 7.09
N VAL A 342 19.04 2.36 7.83
CA VAL A 342 18.33 1.08 7.73
C VAL A 342 17.94 0.59 9.13
N GLY A 343 16.64 0.35 9.31
CA GLY A 343 16.07 -0.28 10.51
C GLY A 343 16.00 -1.80 10.43
N PRO A 344 15.28 -2.46 11.35
CA PRO A 344 15.11 -3.91 11.34
C PRO A 344 14.09 -4.41 10.30
N LEU A 345 14.12 -5.71 10.02
CA LEU A 345 12.98 -6.43 9.43
C LEU A 345 11.83 -6.53 10.45
N ILE A 346 10.59 -6.72 9.98
CA ILE A 346 9.41 -6.72 10.86
C ILE A 346 9.42 -7.81 11.93
N ASP A 347 9.98 -8.99 11.64
CA ASP A 347 10.06 -10.10 12.58
C ASP A 347 11.14 -11.13 12.20
N LYS A 348 11.32 -12.13 13.07
CA LYS A 348 12.29 -13.22 12.88
C LYS A 348 11.95 -14.11 11.69
N HIS A 349 10.68 -14.24 11.32
CA HIS A 349 10.29 -15.00 10.13
C HIS A 349 10.77 -14.29 8.84
N ALA A 350 10.70 -12.96 8.77
CA ALA A 350 11.29 -12.20 7.68
C ALA A 350 12.83 -12.36 7.64
N VAL A 351 13.49 -12.46 8.79
CA VAL A 351 14.93 -12.77 8.87
C VAL A 351 15.25 -14.15 8.32
N GLU A 352 14.46 -15.16 8.65
CA GLU A 352 14.61 -16.52 8.11
C GLU A 352 14.44 -16.55 6.59
N MET A 353 13.43 -15.84 6.06
CA MET A 353 13.24 -15.69 4.62
C MET A 353 14.43 -15.01 3.94
N TYR A 354 14.98 -13.97 4.57
CA TYR A 354 16.18 -13.28 4.10
C TYR A 354 17.40 -14.22 4.06
N GLN A 355 17.67 -14.97 5.13
CA GLN A 355 18.79 -15.92 5.16
C GLN A 355 18.64 -17.03 4.11
N LYS A 356 17.40 -17.52 3.91
CA LYS A 356 17.09 -18.51 2.88
C LYS A 356 17.39 -17.96 1.49
N ALA A 357 17.03 -16.72 1.20
CA ALA A 357 17.30 -16.09 -0.11
C ALA A 357 18.81 -15.98 -0.40
N LEU A 358 19.62 -15.63 0.61
CA LEU A 358 21.09 -15.60 0.46
C LEU A 358 21.69 -16.97 0.21
N THR A 359 21.17 -17.99 0.90
CA THR A 359 21.63 -19.37 0.71
C THR A 359 21.24 -19.89 -0.67
N GLN A 360 20.01 -19.58 -1.10
CA GLN A 360 19.46 -20.04 -2.36
C GLN A 360 20.16 -19.39 -3.56
N VAL A 361 20.45 -18.09 -3.53
CA VAL A 361 21.17 -17.42 -4.63
C VAL A 361 22.56 -18.02 -4.85
N VAL A 362 23.27 -18.39 -3.78
CA VAL A 362 24.57 -19.08 -3.89
C VAL A 362 24.40 -20.50 -4.43
N ALA A 363 23.39 -21.23 -3.96
CA ALA A 363 23.10 -22.59 -4.42
C ALA A 363 22.73 -22.65 -5.92
N GLU A 364 22.09 -21.60 -6.43
CA GLU A 364 21.75 -21.45 -7.86
C GLU A 364 22.94 -20.94 -8.71
N GLY A 365 24.09 -20.65 -8.10
CA GLY A 365 25.33 -20.25 -8.79
C GLY A 365 25.57 -18.75 -8.82
N GLY A 366 24.82 -17.97 -8.06
CA GLY A 366 25.05 -16.54 -7.85
C GLY A 366 26.25 -16.27 -6.94
N LYS A 367 26.76 -15.05 -7.02
CA LYS A 367 27.97 -14.62 -6.29
C LYS A 367 27.64 -13.43 -5.40
N ILE A 368 27.90 -13.55 -4.12
CA ILE A 368 27.73 -12.46 -3.16
C ILE A 368 28.81 -11.40 -3.39
N LEU A 369 28.39 -10.14 -3.51
CA LEU A 369 29.26 -8.96 -3.65
C LEU A 369 29.33 -8.15 -2.36
N VAL A 370 28.20 -8.06 -1.65
CA VAL A 370 28.12 -7.48 -0.31
C VAL A 370 27.53 -8.54 0.58
N GLU A 371 28.35 -9.00 1.53
CA GLU A 371 27.96 -10.04 2.48
C GLU A 371 26.78 -9.58 3.34
N GLY A 372 25.74 -10.41 3.32
CA GLY A 372 24.60 -10.26 4.21
C GLY A 372 24.88 -10.79 5.62
N GLY A 373 23.81 -11.01 6.37
CA GLY A 373 23.84 -11.66 7.67
C GLY A 373 23.03 -10.92 8.73
N VAL A 374 22.72 -11.66 9.80
CA VAL A 374 21.99 -11.14 10.95
C VAL A 374 22.97 -10.43 11.88
N LEU A 375 22.61 -9.23 12.34
CA LEU A 375 23.39 -8.48 13.32
C LEU A 375 23.08 -8.98 14.73
N THR A 376 24.10 -9.04 15.57
CA THR A 376 24.03 -9.51 16.96
C THR A 376 24.81 -8.59 17.87
N GLY A 377 24.41 -8.49 19.14
CA GLY A 377 25.08 -7.67 20.15
C GLY A 377 24.19 -6.56 20.67
N GLU A 378 24.79 -5.62 21.38
CA GLU A 378 24.10 -4.45 21.96
C GLU A 378 23.44 -3.60 20.85
N GLY A 379 22.15 -3.29 21.02
CA GLY A 379 21.31 -2.57 20.04
C GLY A 379 20.67 -3.45 18.96
N TYR A 380 20.91 -4.76 18.96
CA TYR A 380 20.36 -5.73 18.00
C TYR A 380 19.65 -6.91 18.68
N GLU A 381 19.15 -6.71 19.90
CA GLU A 381 18.59 -7.75 20.77
C GLU A 381 17.30 -8.37 20.23
N SER A 382 16.57 -7.65 19.36
CA SER A 382 15.35 -8.18 18.72
C SER A 382 15.62 -9.39 17.82
N GLY A 383 16.86 -9.50 17.30
CA GLY A 383 17.23 -10.47 16.28
C GLY A 383 16.65 -10.17 14.90
N CYS A 384 16.09 -8.97 14.70
CA CYS A 384 15.44 -8.56 13.45
C CYS A 384 16.35 -7.72 12.53
N TYR A 385 17.54 -7.33 12.97
CA TYR A 385 18.46 -6.52 12.18
C TYR A 385 19.31 -7.37 11.25
N VAL A 386 19.36 -6.99 9.98
CA VAL A 386 20.16 -7.66 8.95
C VAL A 386 21.00 -6.65 8.17
N LYS A 387 22.13 -7.11 7.62
CA LYS A 387 22.93 -6.32 6.67
C LYS A 387 22.27 -6.37 5.28
N PRO A 388 22.04 -5.24 4.59
CA PRO A 388 21.67 -5.27 3.19
C PRO A 388 22.70 -6.06 2.36
N ALA A 389 22.24 -6.89 1.44
CA ALA A 389 23.09 -7.77 0.64
C ALA A 389 22.97 -7.48 -0.86
N ILE A 390 24.05 -7.75 -1.59
CA ILE A 390 24.09 -7.69 -3.06
C ILE A 390 24.62 -9.00 -3.59
N ALA A 391 23.96 -9.56 -4.60
CA ALA A 391 24.42 -10.74 -5.33
C ALA A 391 24.44 -10.48 -6.84
N GLU A 392 25.51 -10.88 -7.52
CA GLU A 392 25.46 -11.13 -8.97
C GLU A 392 24.65 -12.40 -9.20
N ALA A 393 23.67 -12.33 -10.10
CA ALA A 393 22.78 -13.43 -10.37
C ALA A 393 22.42 -13.49 -11.86
N GLN A 394 21.78 -14.60 -12.28
CA GLN A 394 21.23 -14.72 -13.62
C GLN A 394 19.71 -14.62 -13.57
N ASN A 395 19.09 -14.05 -14.60
CA ASN A 395 17.65 -13.82 -14.60
C ASN A 395 16.86 -15.12 -14.41
N HIS A 396 17.31 -16.25 -14.94
CA HIS A 396 16.57 -17.52 -14.85
C HIS A 396 16.60 -18.19 -13.47
N PHE A 397 17.34 -17.64 -12.51
CA PHE A 397 17.39 -18.14 -11.14
C PHE A 397 16.01 -18.01 -10.49
N GLU A 398 15.54 -19.07 -9.85
CA GLU A 398 14.23 -19.12 -9.20
C GLU A 398 14.13 -18.02 -8.14
N ILE A 399 15.18 -17.83 -7.34
CA ILE A 399 15.20 -16.77 -6.31
C ILE A 399 15.14 -15.35 -6.89
N VAL A 400 15.61 -15.14 -8.13
CA VAL A 400 15.52 -13.83 -8.82
C VAL A 400 14.10 -13.60 -9.35
N GLN A 401 13.40 -14.67 -9.73
CA GLN A 401 12.01 -14.60 -10.21
C GLN A 401 11.00 -14.40 -9.07
N HIS A 402 11.34 -14.81 -7.84
CA HIS A 402 10.48 -14.67 -6.68
C HIS A 402 10.76 -13.41 -5.84
N GLU A 403 9.68 -12.80 -5.34
CA GLU A 403 9.78 -11.72 -4.37
C GLU A 403 10.27 -12.24 -3.00
N THR A 404 11.43 -11.76 -2.57
CA THR A 404 11.85 -11.83 -1.15
C THR A 404 11.69 -10.45 -0.53
N PHE A 405 10.84 -10.34 0.50
CA PHE A 405 10.52 -9.07 1.15
C PHE A 405 11.57 -8.65 2.19
N ALA A 406 12.81 -8.46 1.71
CA ALA A 406 14.00 -8.16 2.52
C ALA A 406 15.05 -7.38 1.69
N PRO A 407 16.14 -6.83 2.28
CA PRO A 407 17.07 -5.97 1.57
C PRO A 407 18.13 -6.77 0.81
N VAL A 408 17.70 -7.50 -0.23
CA VAL A 408 18.56 -8.26 -1.14
C VAL A 408 18.41 -7.68 -2.55
N LEU A 409 19.53 -7.22 -3.13
CA LEU A 409 19.59 -6.67 -4.48
C LEU A 409 20.33 -7.63 -5.41
N TYR A 410 19.68 -8.04 -6.51
CA TYR A 410 20.28 -8.86 -7.56
C TYR A 410 20.81 -7.99 -8.69
N LEU A 411 22.10 -8.08 -9.00
CA LEU A 411 22.70 -7.47 -10.18
C LEU A 411 22.62 -8.46 -11.35
N LEU A 412 21.97 -8.01 -12.42
CA LEU A 412 21.79 -8.77 -13.65
C LEU A 412 22.50 -8.03 -14.78
N LYS A 413 23.16 -8.78 -15.66
CA LYS A 413 23.81 -8.22 -16.85
C LYS A 413 22.92 -8.42 -18.07
N TYR A 414 22.86 -7.40 -18.94
CA TYR A 414 22.32 -7.54 -20.29
C TYR A 414 23.30 -6.98 -21.34
N SER A 415 23.11 -7.39 -22.58
CA SER A 415 23.89 -7.01 -23.75
C SER A 415 22.91 -6.67 -24.88
N GLY A 416 23.35 -5.92 -25.89
CA GLY A 416 22.49 -5.57 -27.01
C GLY A 416 21.78 -4.24 -26.78
N ASP A 417 20.54 -4.13 -27.24
CA ASP A 417 19.77 -2.90 -27.10
C ASP A 417 18.86 -2.91 -25.86
N VAL A 418 18.15 -1.81 -25.63
CA VAL A 418 17.28 -1.64 -24.46
C VAL A 418 16.11 -2.64 -24.44
N HIS A 419 15.70 -3.20 -25.58
CA HIS A 419 14.59 -4.16 -25.64
C HIS A 419 14.96 -5.48 -24.97
N ASP A 420 16.24 -5.89 -25.01
CA ASP A 420 16.71 -7.07 -24.29
C ASP A 420 16.60 -6.88 -22.77
N ALA A 421 16.92 -5.68 -22.26
CA ALA A 421 16.71 -5.34 -20.85
C ALA A 421 15.23 -5.27 -20.46
N ILE A 422 14.38 -4.73 -21.33
CA ILE A 422 12.93 -4.69 -21.14
C ILE A 422 12.36 -6.11 -21.07
N ALA A 423 12.83 -7.03 -21.92
CA ALA A 423 12.40 -8.43 -21.87
C ALA A 423 12.77 -9.10 -20.53
N ILE A 424 13.97 -8.83 -19.99
CA ILE A 424 14.39 -9.29 -18.66
C ILE A 424 13.49 -8.69 -17.56
N GLN A 425 13.22 -7.39 -17.63
CA GLN A 425 12.34 -6.69 -16.68
C GLN A 425 10.95 -7.33 -16.64
N ASN A 426 10.34 -7.50 -17.81
CA ASN A 426 8.97 -7.99 -18.00
C ASN A 426 8.84 -9.49 -17.72
N GLY A 427 9.95 -10.24 -17.69
CA GLY A 427 9.96 -11.70 -17.56
C GLY A 427 9.48 -12.26 -16.21
N VAL A 428 9.29 -11.43 -15.18
CA VAL A 428 8.75 -11.86 -13.87
C VAL A 428 7.22 -11.81 -13.84
N ALA A 429 6.63 -12.55 -12.90
CA ALA A 429 5.18 -12.65 -12.74
C ALA A 429 4.52 -11.35 -12.22
N GLN A 430 5.27 -10.54 -11.46
CA GLN A 430 4.80 -9.27 -10.90
C GLN A 430 4.93 -8.13 -11.93
N GLY A 431 4.13 -7.08 -11.75
CA GLY A 431 4.08 -5.93 -12.65
C GLY A 431 3.79 -4.62 -11.91
N LEU A 432 4.40 -4.40 -10.73
CA LEU A 432 4.15 -3.20 -9.93
C LEU A 432 4.89 -1.98 -10.47
N SER A 433 6.20 -1.92 -10.24
CA SER A 433 7.02 -0.76 -10.60
C SER A 433 8.27 -1.15 -11.37
N SER A 434 8.69 -0.25 -12.24
CA SER A 434 9.86 -0.38 -13.10
C SER A 434 10.51 0.98 -13.28
N ALA A 435 11.82 0.99 -13.52
CA ALA A 435 12.50 2.21 -13.93
C ALA A 435 13.59 1.96 -14.98
N ILE A 436 13.95 3.01 -15.70
CA ILE A 436 15.12 3.07 -16.57
C ILE A 436 15.96 4.32 -16.23
N MET A 437 17.27 4.13 -16.14
CA MET A 437 18.25 5.21 -16.03
C MET A 437 18.90 5.38 -17.41
N THR A 438 18.60 6.50 -18.09
CA THR A 438 19.11 6.82 -19.43
C THR A 438 19.00 8.32 -19.73
N ASN A 439 19.97 8.88 -20.44
CA ASN A 439 19.86 10.21 -21.06
C ASN A 439 19.47 10.14 -22.55
N ASN A 440 19.23 8.93 -23.07
CA ASN A 440 18.81 8.72 -24.45
C ASN A 440 17.28 8.79 -24.57
N LEU A 441 16.79 9.82 -25.25
CA LEU A 441 15.36 10.03 -25.44
C LEU A 441 14.65 8.85 -26.11
N ARG A 442 15.31 8.17 -27.06
CA ARG A 442 14.69 7.05 -27.79
C ARG A 442 14.51 5.83 -26.90
N GLU A 443 15.45 5.58 -25.98
CA GLU A 443 15.36 4.51 -24.99
C GLU A 443 14.28 4.81 -23.95
N ALA A 444 14.20 6.06 -23.48
CA ALA A 444 13.16 6.50 -22.55
C ALA A 444 11.75 6.33 -23.15
N GLU A 445 11.55 6.81 -24.38
CA GLU A 445 10.27 6.66 -25.08
C GLU A 445 9.96 5.19 -25.41
N ALA A 446 10.97 4.39 -25.79
CA ALA A 446 10.77 2.96 -26.02
C ALA A 446 10.31 2.24 -24.74
N PHE A 447 10.93 2.56 -23.60
CA PHE A 447 10.58 2.01 -22.29
C PHE A 447 9.17 2.38 -21.84
N LEU A 448 8.68 3.58 -22.15
CA LEU A 448 7.32 4.03 -21.81
C LEU A 448 6.26 3.68 -22.88
N SER A 449 6.69 3.16 -24.03
CA SER A 449 5.79 2.81 -25.14
C SER A 449 5.01 1.52 -24.87
N VAL A 450 4.06 1.21 -25.76
CA VAL A 450 3.33 -0.07 -25.79
C VAL A 450 4.23 -1.32 -25.90
N ALA A 451 5.46 -1.17 -26.40
CA ALA A 451 6.44 -2.24 -26.48
C ALA A 451 7.43 -2.26 -25.29
N GLY A 452 7.23 -1.36 -24.33
CA GLY A 452 8.12 -1.10 -23.20
C GLY A 452 7.79 -1.90 -21.94
N SER A 453 7.89 -1.24 -20.79
CA SER A 453 7.55 -1.86 -19.51
C SER A 453 6.07 -2.25 -19.46
N ASP A 454 5.80 -3.42 -18.87
CA ASP A 454 4.46 -3.92 -18.59
C ASP A 454 4.06 -3.78 -17.10
N CYS A 455 4.73 -2.87 -16.37
CA CYS A 455 4.37 -2.51 -15.00
C CYS A 455 3.30 -1.42 -14.97
N GLY A 456 2.56 -1.33 -13.85
CA GLY A 456 1.61 -0.24 -13.62
C GLY A 456 2.29 1.10 -13.36
N ILE A 457 3.53 1.09 -12.85
CA ILE A 457 4.40 2.26 -12.67
C ILE A 457 5.66 2.06 -13.53
N ALA A 458 5.95 3.03 -14.40
CA ALA A 458 7.13 3.04 -15.26
C ALA A 458 7.83 4.40 -15.20
N ASN A 459 9.06 4.38 -14.69
CA ASN A 459 9.81 5.57 -14.31
C ASN A 459 11.05 5.79 -15.18
N VAL A 460 11.40 7.05 -15.46
CA VAL A 460 12.64 7.43 -16.17
C VAL A 460 13.47 8.32 -15.26
N ASN A 461 14.74 7.96 -15.03
CA ASN A 461 15.71 8.70 -14.20
C ASN A 461 15.29 8.93 -12.74
N ILE A 462 14.43 8.06 -12.21
CA ILE A 462 14.04 7.96 -10.79
C ILE A 462 13.93 6.48 -10.42
N GLY A 463 14.09 6.14 -9.13
CA GLY A 463 13.98 4.76 -8.64
C GLY A 463 12.55 4.21 -8.73
N THR A 464 12.39 2.92 -8.39
CA THR A 464 11.09 2.21 -8.44
C THR A 464 10.09 2.70 -7.39
N SER A 465 10.55 3.36 -6.33
CA SER A 465 9.69 3.95 -5.30
C SER A 465 9.15 5.34 -5.64
N GLY A 466 9.48 5.90 -6.81
CA GLY A 466 8.96 7.21 -7.25
C GLY A 466 7.49 7.13 -7.63
N ALA A 467 6.60 7.38 -6.66
CA ALA A 467 5.16 7.48 -6.85
C ALA A 467 4.60 8.55 -5.90
N GLU A 468 3.54 9.24 -6.32
CA GLU A 468 2.97 10.38 -5.59
C GLU A 468 1.44 10.36 -5.70
N ILE A 469 0.76 11.04 -4.76
CA ILE A 469 -0.70 11.03 -4.59
C ILE A 469 -1.49 11.36 -5.87
N GLY A 470 -0.95 12.21 -6.74
CA GLY A 470 -1.66 12.61 -7.97
C GLY A 470 -1.86 11.49 -9.00
N GLY A 471 -1.01 10.46 -8.97
CA GLY A 471 -1.06 9.32 -9.88
C GLY A 471 -1.86 8.14 -9.34
N ALA A 472 -2.41 7.32 -10.23
CA ALA A 472 -3.02 6.05 -9.84
C ALA A 472 -1.92 5.04 -9.46
N PHE A 473 -1.77 4.77 -8.17
CA PHE A 473 -0.80 3.79 -7.68
C PHE A 473 -1.34 2.38 -7.89
N GLY A 474 -0.53 1.50 -8.48
CA GLY A 474 -0.82 0.07 -8.52
C GLY A 474 -0.13 -0.64 -9.67
N GLY A 475 -0.34 -1.95 -9.78
CA GLY A 475 0.39 -2.80 -10.72
C GLY A 475 -0.45 -3.68 -11.61
N GLU A 476 0.22 -4.35 -12.54
CA GLU A 476 -0.33 -5.31 -13.51
C GLU A 476 0.04 -6.76 -13.15
N LYS A 477 -0.41 -7.71 -13.97
CA LYS A 477 -0.11 -9.15 -13.83
C LYS A 477 -0.47 -9.69 -12.44
N GLU A 478 0.44 -10.42 -11.78
CA GLU A 478 0.23 -10.95 -10.43
C GLU A 478 0.27 -9.88 -9.32
N THR A 479 0.54 -8.62 -9.64
CA THR A 479 0.34 -7.51 -8.71
C THR A 479 -1.15 -7.18 -8.53
N GLY A 480 -2.02 -7.62 -9.45
CA GLY A 480 -3.46 -7.74 -9.21
C GLY A 480 -4.35 -6.80 -10.03
N GLY A 481 -3.84 -5.72 -10.61
CA GLY A 481 -4.62 -4.79 -11.44
C GLY A 481 -5.38 -3.71 -10.67
N GLY A 482 -5.27 -3.67 -9.33
CA GLY A 482 -5.83 -2.59 -8.51
C GLY A 482 -5.21 -1.24 -8.85
N ARG A 483 -5.93 -0.17 -8.49
CA ARG A 483 -5.39 1.20 -8.49
C ARG A 483 -5.94 1.99 -7.31
N GLU A 484 -5.05 2.68 -6.61
CA GLU A 484 -5.34 3.52 -5.43
C GLU A 484 -4.92 4.98 -5.67
N SER A 485 -5.38 5.86 -4.79
CA SER A 485 -4.97 7.27 -4.73
C SER A 485 -5.47 8.15 -5.89
N GLY A 486 -4.61 8.52 -6.84
CA GLY A 486 -4.86 9.59 -7.81
C GLY A 486 -5.66 9.21 -9.06
N SER A 487 -5.60 10.09 -10.06
CA SER A 487 -6.34 9.96 -11.32
C SER A 487 -7.85 9.71 -11.09
N ASP A 488 -8.41 8.67 -11.71
CA ASP A 488 -9.78 8.23 -11.59
C ASP A 488 -9.94 6.93 -10.80
N ALA A 489 -8.96 6.60 -9.93
CA ALA A 489 -9.02 5.44 -9.04
C ALA A 489 -10.30 5.43 -8.18
N TRP A 490 -10.83 6.61 -7.83
CA TRP A 490 -12.11 6.76 -7.11
C TRP A 490 -13.29 5.99 -7.74
N LYS A 491 -13.25 5.74 -9.06
CA LYS A 491 -14.33 5.02 -9.76
C LYS A 491 -14.51 3.59 -9.27
N VAL A 492 -13.49 2.93 -8.71
CA VAL A 492 -13.61 1.57 -8.16
C VAL A 492 -14.48 1.53 -6.90
N TYR A 493 -14.52 2.64 -6.15
CA TYR A 493 -15.36 2.80 -4.96
C TYR A 493 -16.80 3.20 -5.30
N MET A 494 -17.15 3.35 -6.59
CA MET A 494 -18.49 3.73 -7.01
C MET A 494 -19.04 2.79 -8.07
N ARG A 495 -20.36 2.73 -8.20
CA ARG A 495 -21.01 2.03 -9.32
C ARG A 495 -21.47 3.03 -10.38
N ARG A 496 -21.10 2.77 -11.63
CA ARG A 496 -21.54 3.55 -12.79
C ARG A 496 -22.99 3.22 -13.14
N GLN A 497 -23.76 4.23 -13.54
CA GLN A 497 -25.12 4.07 -14.07
C GLN A 497 -25.29 4.92 -15.34
N THR A 498 -25.71 4.28 -16.43
CA THR A 498 -26.12 4.98 -17.67
C THR A 498 -27.61 5.24 -17.62
N ASN A 499 -28.01 6.49 -17.76
CA ASN A 499 -29.39 6.94 -17.68
C ASN A 499 -29.84 7.51 -19.02
N THR A 500 -31.06 7.15 -19.41
CA THR A 500 -31.78 7.83 -20.49
C THR A 500 -33.06 8.40 -19.92
N ILE A 501 -33.30 9.69 -20.11
CA ILE A 501 -34.52 10.38 -19.70
C ILE A 501 -35.28 10.76 -20.97
N ASN A 502 -36.49 10.23 -21.13
CA ASN A 502 -37.47 10.80 -22.04
C ASN A 502 -38.10 12.03 -21.37
N TYR A 503 -37.90 13.22 -21.94
CA TYR A 503 -38.51 14.45 -21.43
C TYR A 503 -39.75 14.87 -22.24
N THR A 504 -40.28 13.97 -23.08
CA THR A 504 -41.50 14.19 -23.86
C THR A 504 -42.66 13.36 -23.32
N THR A 505 -43.87 13.65 -23.80
CA THR A 505 -45.09 12.86 -23.50
C THR A 505 -45.29 11.69 -24.48
N SER A 506 -44.40 11.52 -25.46
CA SER A 506 -44.41 10.42 -26.44
C SER A 506 -43.26 9.46 -26.18
N LEU A 507 -43.39 8.17 -26.50
CA LEU A 507 -42.29 7.20 -26.40
C LEU A 507 -41.82 6.78 -27.81
N PRO A 508 -41.01 7.59 -28.50
CA PRO A 508 -40.43 7.17 -29.77
C PRO A 508 -39.46 6.00 -29.50
N LEU A 509 -39.77 4.84 -30.06
CA LEU A 509 -38.92 3.67 -29.95
C LEU A 509 -37.70 3.81 -30.86
N ALA A 510 -36.54 3.38 -30.35
CA ALA A 510 -35.39 3.15 -31.21
C ALA A 510 -35.79 2.12 -32.29
N GLN A 511 -35.24 2.24 -33.50
CA GLN A 511 -35.52 1.38 -34.68
C GLN A 511 -36.82 1.69 -35.46
N GLY A 512 -37.57 2.74 -35.11
CA GLY A 512 -38.72 3.18 -35.92
C GLY A 512 -39.96 2.26 -35.84
N ILE A 513 -39.97 1.32 -34.90
CA ILE A 513 -41.12 0.43 -34.63
C ILE A 513 -42.24 1.24 -33.96
N LYS A 514 -43.48 1.04 -34.40
CA LYS A 514 -44.68 1.66 -33.81
C LYS A 514 -45.55 0.58 -33.18
N PHE A 515 -46.00 0.84 -31.95
CA PHE A 515 -47.07 0.07 -31.30
C PHE A 515 -48.26 1.01 -31.15
N ASP A 516 -49.42 0.63 -31.66
CA ASP A 516 -50.69 1.33 -31.43
C ASP A 516 -51.30 0.77 -30.13
N LEU A 517 -50.85 1.27 -28.98
CA LEU A 517 -51.31 0.89 -27.63
C LEU A 517 -52.08 2.02 -26.93
#